data_AF-A0A454VZ37-F1
#
_entry.id   AF-A0A454VZ37-F1
#
_cell.length_a   1.000
_cell.length_b   1.000
_cell.length_c   1.000
_cell.angle_alpha   90.00
_cell.angle_beta   90.00
_cell.angle_gamma   90.00
#
_symmetry.space_group_name_H-M   'P 1'
#
loop_
_entity.id
_entity.type
_entity.pdbx_description
1 polymer ?
#
loop_
_entity_poly.entity_id
_entity_poly.type
_entity_poly.pdbx_seq_one_letter_code
_entity_poly.pdbx_strand_id
1 'polypeptide(L)'
;MITANVGRALLVTAVPLLAVADLLRIEFVYVAALLIGALTVVFDVAYQSYLPTLIGKEHLVEGNSKLQGTSSLAQIGGPGLAGLLIGWVTAPYALLINGASYLVSVATLLAVRRPEPPPVVPERRTGLWKSVGDGIRIIRDSAHLRACALQSGLYNFCWMSLQTVFVLYAARRLDLSPGTIGLLLGTGAVGSLGGSLVARSLKRAMGLGPAILGALVL
;
A
#
# COMPACT_ATOMS: atom_id res chain seq x y z
N MET A 1 2.66 5.88 -13.53
CA MET A 1 2.08 6.44 -12.30
C MET A 1 0.76 7.17 -12.56
N ILE A 2 0.72 8.16 -13.46
CA ILE A 2 -0.50 8.94 -13.75
C ILE A 2 -1.67 8.03 -14.19
N THR A 3 -1.46 7.20 -15.21
CA THR A 3 -2.50 6.26 -15.71
C THR A 3 -3.01 5.30 -14.62
N ALA A 4 -2.11 4.84 -13.74
CA ALA A 4 -2.48 3.98 -12.62
C ALA A 4 -3.40 4.69 -11.61
N ASN A 5 -3.06 5.93 -11.22
CA ASN A 5 -3.89 6.71 -10.30
C ASN A 5 -5.23 7.11 -10.93
N VAL A 6 -5.26 7.44 -12.23
CA VAL A 6 -6.53 7.70 -12.94
C VAL A 6 -7.40 6.44 -12.94
N GLY A 7 -6.83 5.27 -13.27
CA GLY A 7 -7.56 4.00 -13.24
C GLY A 7 -8.12 3.68 -11.85
N ARG A 8 -7.33 3.88 -10.79
CA ARG A 8 -7.81 3.68 -9.40
C ARG A 8 -8.89 4.68 -9.01
N ALA A 9 -8.75 5.96 -9.38
CA ALA A 9 -9.76 6.97 -9.13
C ALA A 9 -11.10 6.56 -9.75
N LEU A 10 -11.08 6.14 -11.02
CA LEU A 10 -12.28 5.68 -11.73
C LEU A 10 -12.89 4.44 -11.09
N LEU A 11 -12.10 3.43 -10.75
CA LEU A 11 -12.60 2.20 -10.13
C LEU A 11 -13.20 2.44 -8.75
N VAL A 12 -12.54 3.25 -7.92
CA VAL A 12 -13.01 3.58 -6.56
C VAL A 12 -14.27 4.43 -6.59
N THR A 13 -14.38 5.39 -7.53
CA THR A 13 -15.57 6.24 -7.67
C THR A 13 -16.73 5.53 -8.37
N ALA A 14 -16.46 4.53 -9.21
CA ALA A 14 -17.51 3.72 -9.84
C ALA A 14 -18.33 2.92 -8.81
N VAL A 15 -17.71 2.47 -7.71
CA VAL A 15 -18.39 1.70 -6.66
C VAL A 15 -19.60 2.45 -6.07
N PRO A 16 -19.46 3.67 -5.51
CA PRO A 16 -20.60 4.41 -4.99
C PRO A 16 -21.60 4.83 -6.07
N LEU A 17 -21.15 5.12 -7.30
CA LEU A 17 -22.05 5.48 -8.40
C LEU A 17 -22.95 4.31 -8.80
N LEU A 18 -22.39 3.10 -8.90
CA LEU A 18 -23.16 1.88 -9.15
C LEU A 18 -24.07 1.52 -7.98
N ALA A 19 -23.66 1.84 -6.74
CA ALA A 19 -24.49 1.62 -5.56
C ALA A 19 -25.75 2.49 -5.60
N VAL A 20 -25.61 3.77 -5.96
CA VAL A 20 -26.75 4.70 -6.10
C VAL A 20 -27.64 4.33 -7.29
N ALA A 21 -27.06 3.77 -8.35
CA ALA A 21 -27.81 3.27 -9.51
C ALA A 21 -28.51 1.92 -9.28
N ASP A 22 -28.36 1.31 -8.09
CA ASP A 22 -28.85 -0.05 -7.77
C ASP A 22 -28.33 -1.14 -8.72
N LEU A 23 -27.18 -0.89 -9.35
CA LEU A 23 -26.49 -1.80 -10.28
C LEU A 23 -25.26 -2.44 -9.63
N LEU A 24 -24.98 -2.13 -8.36
CA LEU A 24 -23.80 -2.64 -7.67
C LEU A 24 -23.97 -4.12 -7.36
N ARG A 25 -23.16 -4.92 -8.06
CA ARG A 25 -23.06 -6.35 -7.83
C ARG A 25 -21.72 -6.71 -7.18
N ILE A 26 -21.69 -7.77 -6.38
CA ILE A 26 -20.47 -8.19 -5.68
C ILE A 26 -19.35 -8.57 -6.65
N GLU A 27 -19.70 -9.06 -7.82
CA GLU A 27 -18.80 -9.37 -8.92
C GLU A 27 -18.01 -8.14 -9.36
N PHE A 28 -18.67 -6.98 -9.44
CA PHE A 28 -17.99 -5.71 -9.75
C PHE A 28 -16.98 -5.34 -8.67
N VAL A 29 -17.34 -5.52 -7.39
CA VAL A 29 -16.44 -5.22 -6.26
C VAL A 29 -15.18 -6.10 -6.33
N TYR A 30 -15.32 -7.38 -6.67
CA TYR A 30 -14.17 -8.26 -6.84
C TYR A 30 -13.27 -7.85 -8.02
N VAL A 31 -13.87 -7.55 -9.17
CA VAL A 31 -13.12 -7.09 -10.35
C VAL A 31 -12.44 -5.75 -10.07
N ALA A 32 -13.14 -4.81 -9.44
CA ALA A 32 -12.59 -3.51 -9.07
C ALA A 32 -11.42 -3.67 -8.07
N ALA A 33 -11.57 -4.51 -7.03
CA ALA A 33 -10.49 -4.78 -6.08
C ALA A 33 -9.26 -5.39 -6.76
N LEU A 34 -9.45 -6.35 -7.66
CA LEU A 34 -8.37 -6.97 -8.44
C LEU A 34 -7.64 -5.92 -9.31
N LEU A 35 -8.40 -5.10 -10.05
CA LEU A 35 -7.84 -4.08 -10.93
C LEU A 35 -7.14 -2.97 -10.13
N ILE A 36 -7.72 -2.51 -9.02
CA ILE A 36 -7.08 -1.56 -8.11
C ILE A 36 -5.75 -2.14 -7.62
N GLY A 37 -5.73 -3.40 -7.16
CA GLY A 37 -4.52 -4.09 -6.74
C GLY A 37 -3.46 -4.17 -7.84
N ALA A 38 -3.84 -4.54 -9.06
CA ALA A 38 -2.93 -4.58 -10.21
C ALA A 38 -2.35 -3.20 -10.52
N LEU A 39 -3.19 -2.15 -10.51
CA LEU A 39 -2.73 -0.78 -10.70
C LEU A 39 -1.81 -0.34 -9.55
N THR A 40 -2.05 -0.77 -8.31
CA THR A 40 -1.18 -0.57 -7.13
C THR A 40 0.23 -1.05 -7.40
N VAL A 41 0.38 -2.31 -7.82
CA VAL A 41 1.68 -2.87 -8.16
C VAL A 41 2.38 -2.05 -9.27
N VAL A 42 1.66 -1.68 -10.34
CA VAL A 42 2.23 -0.89 -11.44
C VAL A 42 2.75 0.47 -10.96
N PHE A 43 2.01 1.13 -10.06
CA PHE A 43 2.45 2.40 -9.50
C PHE A 43 3.65 2.24 -8.58
N ASP A 44 3.65 1.24 -7.70
CA ASP A 44 4.72 1.04 -6.73
C ASP A 44 6.06 0.78 -7.44
N VAL A 45 6.03 -0.06 -8.48
CA VAL A 45 7.22 -0.33 -9.32
C VAL A 45 7.67 0.93 -10.06
N ALA A 46 6.74 1.68 -10.67
CA ALA A 46 7.06 2.92 -11.36
C ALA A 46 7.60 3.99 -10.39
N TYR A 47 7.06 4.04 -9.18
CA TYR A 47 7.43 4.98 -8.13
C TYR A 47 8.84 4.71 -7.61
N GLN A 48 9.15 3.45 -7.29
CA GLN A 48 10.49 3.04 -6.86
C GLN A 48 11.54 3.27 -7.95
N SER A 49 11.17 3.15 -9.24
CA SER A 49 12.08 3.39 -10.35
C SER A 49 12.26 4.88 -10.66
N TYR A 50 11.25 5.71 -10.41
CA TYR A 50 11.28 7.14 -10.71
C TYR A 50 11.96 7.98 -9.63
N LEU A 51 11.82 7.58 -8.36
CA LEU A 51 12.36 8.34 -7.23
C LEU A 51 13.87 8.60 -7.35
N PRO A 52 14.75 7.61 -7.65
CA PRO A 52 16.18 7.85 -7.80
C PRO A 52 16.53 8.83 -8.93
N THR A 53 15.75 8.83 -10.01
CA THR A 53 15.93 9.73 -11.16
C THR A 53 15.53 11.16 -10.81
N LEU A 54 14.55 11.35 -9.93
CA LEU A 54 14.02 12.65 -9.56
C LEU A 54 14.90 13.40 -8.54
N ILE A 55 15.42 12.69 -7.54
CA ILE A 55 16.15 13.30 -6.41
C ILE A 55 17.65 12.98 -6.40
N GLY A 56 18.14 12.13 -7.30
CA GLY A 56 19.55 11.70 -7.31
C GLY A 56 19.84 10.65 -6.23
N LYS A 57 20.92 9.89 -6.42
CA LYS A 57 21.28 8.77 -5.52
C LYS A 57 21.71 9.27 -4.14
N GLU A 58 22.37 10.42 -4.06
CA GLU A 58 22.81 11.02 -2.79
C GLU A 58 21.66 11.36 -1.83
N HIS A 59 20.48 11.71 -2.34
CA HIS A 59 19.34 12.10 -1.51
C HIS A 59 18.35 10.96 -1.26
N LEU A 60 18.63 9.74 -1.73
CA LEU A 60 17.71 8.60 -1.58
C LEU A 60 17.36 8.28 -0.13
N VAL A 61 18.31 8.41 0.80
CA VAL A 61 18.06 8.12 2.22
C VAL A 61 17.09 9.14 2.80
N GLU A 62 17.30 10.43 2.52
CA GLU A 62 16.43 11.50 2.98
C GLU A 62 15.03 11.41 2.34
N GLY A 63 14.99 11.17 1.02
CA GLY A 63 13.74 10.98 0.27
C GLY A 63 12.94 9.80 0.81
N ASN A 64 13.56 8.62 0.96
CA ASN A 64 12.89 7.46 1.54
C ASN A 64 12.44 7.70 2.98
N SER A 65 13.23 8.44 3.78
CA SER A 65 12.84 8.76 5.16
C SER A 65 11.56 9.60 5.22
N LYS A 66 11.44 10.62 4.36
CA LYS A 66 10.22 11.45 4.26
C LYS A 66 9.01 10.61 3.82
N LEU A 67 9.19 9.75 2.82
CA LEU A 67 8.13 8.90 2.29
C LEU A 67 7.66 7.83 3.26
N GLN A 68 8.61 7.22 3.98
CA GLN A 68 8.30 6.29 5.05
C GLN A 68 7.55 7.02 6.17
N GLY A 69 7.95 8.24 6.51
CA GLY A 69 7.22 9.09 7.45
C GLY A 69 5.77 9.33 7.03
N THR A 70 5.54 9.74 5.78
CA THR A 70 4.19 9.93 5.24
C THR A 70 3.38 8.63 5.23
N SER A 71 3.99 7.51 4.83
CA SER A 71 3.33 6.19 4.81
C SER A 71 2.95 5.73 6.21
N SER A 72 3.84 5.90 7.19
CA SER A 72 3.54 5.58 8.59
C SER A 72 2.39 6.45 9.11
N LEU A 73 2.41 7.76 8.86
CA LEU A 73 1.31 8.65 9.23
C LEU A 73 -0.02 8.23 8.58
N ALA A 74 0.00 7.81 7.31
CA ALA A 74 -1.17 7.30 6.62
C ALA A 74 -1.66 5.95 7.20
N GLN A 75 -0.75 5.04 7.56
CA GLN A 75 -1.12 3.78 8.22
C GLN A 75 -1.68 3.99 9.63
N ILE A 76 -1.18 5.01 10.34
CA ILE A 76 -1.60 5.32 11.71
C ILE A 76 -2.91 6.10 11.75
N GLY A 77 -2.97 7.21 11.03
CA GLY A 77 -4.13 8.09 11.00
C GLY A 77 -5.22 7.59 10.05
N GLY A 78 -4.87 6.81 9.02
CA GLY A 78 -5.79 6.42 7.96
C GLY A 78 -7.01 5.66 8.45
N PRO A 79 -6.88 4.55 9.20
CA PRO A 79 -8.04 3.80 9.69
C PRO A 79 -8.95 4.64 10.61
N GLY A 80 -8.36 5.45 11.50
CA GLY A 80 -9.12 6.33 12.39
C GLY A 80 -9.87 7.42 11.62
N LEU A 81 -9.19 8.12 10.71
CA LEU A 81 -9.80 9.14 9.84
C LEU A 81 -10.88 8.54 8.94
N ALA A 82 -10.62 7.36 8.36
CA ALA A 82 -11.60 6.66 7.53
C ALA A 82 -12.84 6.26 8.34
N GLY A 83 -12.67 5.73 9.57
CA GLY A 83 -13.78 5.38 10.46
C GLY A 83 -14.63 6.59 10.83
N LEU A 84 -14.01 7.72 11.17
CA LEU A 84 -14.70 8.98 11.45
C LEU A 84 -15.44 9.51 10.22
N LEU A 85 -14.77 9.51 9.07
CA LEU A 85 -15.33 9.97 7.80
C LEU A 85 -16.55 9.12 7.41
N ILE A 86 -16.44 7.80 7.47
CA ILE A 86 -17.56 6.89 7.21
C ILE A 86 -18.68 7.10 8.23
N GLY A 87 -18.36 7.35 9.50
CA GLY A 87 -19.35 7.65 10.52
C GLY A 87 -20.15 8.93 10.25
N TRP A 88 -19.51 9.97 9.68
CA TRP A 88 -20.14 11.25 9.40
C TRP A 88 -20.86 11.32 8.05
N VAL A 89 -20.20 10.87 6.99
CA VAL A 89 -20.69 11.03 5.61
C VAL A 89 -21.09 9.71 4.96
N THR A 90 -21.04 8.57 5.67
CA THR A 90 -21.31 7.21 5.14
C THR A 90 -20.25 6.69 4.13
N ALA A 91 -20.24 5.38 3.92
CA ALA A 91 -19.22 4.70 3.10
C ALA A 91 -19.14 5.18 1.64
N PRO A 92 -20.26 5.44 0.92
CA PRO A 92 -20.20 5.91 -0.46
C PRO A 92 -19.46 7.24 -0.64
N TYR A 93 -19.69 8.20 0.26
CA TYR A 93 -19.02 9.51 0.20
C TYR A 93 -17.56 9.42 0.60
N ALA A 94 -17.21 8.55 1.56
CA ALA A 94 -15.81 8.28 1.89
C ALA A 94 -15.04 7.71 0.67
N LEU A 95 -15.67 6.85 -0.14
CA LEU A 95 -15.09 6.35 -1.39
C LEU A 95 -14.91 7.45 -2.44
N LEU A 96 -15.86 8.39 -2.56
CA LEU A 96 -15.71 9.55 -3.45
C LEU A 96 -14.53 10.45 -3.04
N ILE A 97 -14.37 10.70 -1.74
CA ILE A 97 -13.24 11.47 -1.20
C ILE A 97 -11.91 10.75 -1.47
N ASN A 98 -11.89 9.43 -1.35
CA ASN A 98 -10.71 8.63 -1.71
C ASN A 98 -10.39 8.74 -3.21
N GLY A 99 -11.42 8.70 -4.07
CA GLY A 99 -11.29 8.97 -5.50
C GLY A 99 -10.67 10.33 -5.80
N ALA A 100 -11.15 11.38 -5.12
CA ALA A 100 -10.60 12.73 -5.25
C ALA A 100 -9.12 12.79 -4.84
N SER A 101 -8.71 12.06 -3.79
CA SER A 101 -7.31 11.98 -3.36
C SER A 101 -6.39 11.43 -4.46
N TYR A 102 -6.85 10.44 -5.24
CA TYR A 102 -6.09 9.95 -6.40
C TYR A 102 -5.97 11.00 -7.50
N LEU A 103 -7.02 11.80 -7.75
CA LEU A 103 -6.97 12.90 -8.71
C LEU A 103 -6.03 14.02 -8.26
N VAL A 104 -6.02 14.35 -6.96
CA VAL A 104 -5.04 15.28 -6.37
C VAL A 104 -3.62 14.77 -6.62
N SER A 105 -3.37 13.46 -6.43
CA SER A 105 -2.08 12.84 -6.73
C SER A 105 -1.71 12.95 -8.22
N VAL A 106 -2.66 12.77 -9.13
CA VAL A 106 -2.44 12.98 -10.57
C VAL A 106 -2.07 14.44 -10.85
N ALA A 107 -2.81 15.40 -10.30
CA ALA A 107 -2.52 16.82 -10.48
C ALA A 107 -1.13 17.21 -9.93
N THR A 108 -0.73 16.67 -8.77
CA THR A 108 0.60 16.90 -8.22
C THR A 108 1.70 16.29 -9.08
N LEU A 109 1.50 15.07 -9.60
CA LEU A 109 2.45 14.43 -10.50
C LEU A 109 2.62 15.21 -11.81
N LEU A 110 1.52 15.73 -12.37
CA LEU A 110 1.55 16.59 -13.57
C LEU A 110 2.22 17.95 -13.30
N ALA A 111 2.20 18.43 -12.06
CA ALA A 111 2.87 19.66 -11.66
C ALA A 111 4.40 19.49 -11.50
N VAL A 112 4.92 18.25 -11.47
CA VAL A 112 6.36 17.99 -11.42
C VAL A 112 7.00 18.35 -12.77
N ARG A 113 7.48 19.59 -12.89
CA ARG A 113 8.18 20.11 -14.08
C ARG A 113 9.69 19.86 -13.98
N ARG A 114 10.11 18.60 -13.90
CA ARG A 114 11.52 18.20 -14.03
C ARG A 114 11.70 17.53 -15.40
N PRO A 115 12.68 17.95 -16.22
CA PRO A 115 12.99 17.22 -17.45
C PRO A 115 13.38 15.79 -17.10
N GLU A 116 12.55 14.83 -17.50
CA GLU A 116 12.90 13.42 -17.37
C GLU A 116 14.10 13.15 -18.29
N PRO A 117 15.20 12.55 -17.79
CA PRO A 117 16.26 12.08 -18.66
C PRO A 117 15.65 11.16 -19.72
N PRO A 118 16.08 11.25 -20.99
CA PRO A 118 15.56 10.37 -22.03
C PRO A 118 15.70 8.92 -21.55
N PRO A 119 14.63 8.10 -21.69
CA PRO A 119 14.65 6.74 -21.20
C PRO A 119 15.87 6.02 -21.78
N VAL A 120 16.70 5.46 -20.89
CA VAL A 120 17.83 4.63 -21.28
C VAL A 120 17.24 3.42 -21.98
N VAL A 121 17.19 3.45 -23.31
CA VAL A 121 16.74 2.31 -24.11
C VAL A 121 17.81 1.24 -23.92
N PRO A 122 17.51 0.11 -23.26
CA PRO A 122 18.50 -0.94 -23.13
C PRO A 122 18.81 -1.47 -24.54
N GLU A 123 20.09 -1.70 -24.85
CA GLU A 123 20.55 -2.23 -26.16
C GLU A 123 19.81 -3.51 -26.59
N ARG A 124 19.23 -4.23 -25.61
CA ARG A 124 18.23 -5.28 -25.83
C ARG A 124 16.95 -4.96 -25.07
N ARG A 125 15.86 -4.74 -25.80
CA ARG A 125 14.51 -4.90 -25.25
C ARG A 125 14.30 -6.37 -24.87
N THR A 126 14.67 -6.77 -23.66
CA THR A 126 14.16 -8.03 -23.11
C THR A 126 12.66 -7.85 -22.93
N GLY A 127 11.86 -8.76 -23.52
CA GLY A 127 10.41 -8.72 -23.34
C GLY A 127 10.07 -8.74 -21.85
N LEU A 128 9.03 -8.00 -21.44
CA LEU A 128 8.58 -7.91 -20.05
C LEU A 128 8.50 -9.30 -19.38
N TRP A 129 7.93 -10.26 -20.09
CA TRP A 129 7.81 -11.66 -19.65
C TRP A 129 9.14 -12.35 -19.42
N LYS A 130 10.18 -12.03 -20.21
CA LYS A 130 11.53 -12.57 -20.03
C LYS A 130 12.17 -11.96 -18.78
N SER A 131 12.04 -10.66 -18.56
CA SER A 131 12.52 -10.01 -17.34
C SER A 131 11.81 -10.52 -16.08
N VAL A 132 10.49 -10.78 -16.17
CA VAL A 132 9.75 -11.46 -15.08
C VAL A 132 10.28 -12.88 -14.86
N GLY A 133 10.50 -13.64 -15.93
CA GLY A 133 11.06 -14.99 -15.86
C GLY A 133 12.47 -15.03 -15.25
N ASP A 134 13.34 -14.09 -15.63
CA ASP A 134 14.69 -13.93 -15.06
C ASP A 134 14.61 -13.58 -13.56
N GLY A 135 13.68 -12.70 -13.17
CA GLY A 135 13.42 -12.39 -11.76
C GLY A 135 12.95 -13.60 -10.94
N ILE A 136 11.99 -14.37 -11.48
CA ILE A 136 11.52 -15.61 -10.84
C ILE A 136 12.65 -16.63 -10.72
N ARG A 137 13.49 -16.75 -11.74
CA ARG A 137 14.66 -17.63 -11.73
C ARG A 137 15.65 -17.22 -10.63
N ILE A 138 15.96 -15.93 -10.51
CA ILE A 138 16.84 -15.41 -9.45
C ILE A 138 16.27 -15.73 -8.05
N ILE A 139 14.96 -15.55 -7.84
CA ILE A 139 14.30 -15.88 -6.58
C ILE A 139 14.37 -17.39 -6.32
N ARG A 140 14.18 -18.22 -7.35
CA ARG A 140 14.25 -19.68 -7.23
C ARG A 140 15.65 -20.18 -6.90
N ASP A 141 16.68 -19.58 -7.51
CA ASP A 141 18.07 -20.01 -7.42
C ASP A 141 18.73 -19.56 -6.09
N SER A 142 18.25 -18.47 -5.48
CA SER A 142 18.72 -18.01 -4.17
C SER A 142 17.81 -18.47 -3.03
N ALA A 143 18.33 -19.36 -2.17
CA ALA A 143 17.60 -19.85 -1.00
C ALA A 143 17.16 -18.70 -0.04
N HIS A 144 17.98 -17.66 0.09
CA HIS A 144 17.68 -16.50 0.94
C HIS A 144 16.53 -15.66 0.36
N LEU A 145 16.58 -15.35 -0.95
CA LEU A 145 15.51 -14.59 -1.60
C LEU A 145 14.19 -15.36 -1.60
N ARG A 146 14.24 -16.68 -1.83
CA ARG A 146 13.07 -17.55 -1.74
C ARG A 146 12.46 -17.54 -0.35
N ALA A 147 13.28 -17.67 0.70
CA ALA A 147 12.81 -17.63 2.08
C ALA A 147 12.15 -16.29 2.42
N CYS A 148 12.79 -15.17 2.06
CA CYS A 148 12.22 -13.83 2.28
C CYS A 148 10.90 -13.62 1.50
N ALA A 149 10.85 -14.04 0.24
CA ALA A 149 9.65 -13.91 -0.59
C ALA A 149 8.48 -14.74 -0.04
N LEU A 150 8.74 -16.00 0.33
CA LEU A 150 7.70 -16.89 0.87
C LEU A 150 7.21 -16.42 2.24
N GLN A 151 8.13 -16.00 3.12
CA GLN A 151 7.79 -15.45 4.43
C GLN A 151 6.98 -14.16 4.32
N SER A 152 7.38 -13.24 3.43
CA SER A 152 6.64 -12.00 3.19
C SER A 152 5.26 -12.26 2.60
N GLY A 153 5.15 -13.21 1.67
CA GLY A 153 3.88 -13.61 1.06
C GLY A 153 2.93 -14.24 2.08
N LEU A 154 3.43 -15.19 2.88
CA LEU A 154 2.63 -15.84 3.92
C LEU A 154 2.19 -14.85 5.00
N TYR A 155 3.10 -13.98 5.45
CA TYR A 155 2.78 -12.92 6.40
C TYR A 155 1.68 -12.00 5.88
N ASN A 156 1.81 -11.49 4.65
CA ASN A 156 0.79 -10.63 4.05
C ASN A 156 -0.55 -11.34 3.91
N PHE A 157 -0.54 -12.61 3.48
CA PHE A 157 -1.76 -13.40 3.34
C PHE A 157 -2.48 -13.59 4.68
N CYS A 158 -1.76 -14.02 5.72
CA CYS A 158 -2.31 -14.20 7.06
C CYS A 158 -2.81 -12.88 7.65
N TRP A 159 -2.04 -11.80 7.51
CA TRP A 159 -2.39 -10.47 7.99
C TRP A 159 -3.68 -9.94 7.33
N MET A 160 -3.75 -9.97 6.00
CA MET A 160 -4.93 -9.54 5.25
C MET A 160 -6.17 -10.38 5.58
N SER A 161 -5.99 -11.70 5.74
CA SER A 161 -7.09 -12.61 6.11
C SER A 161 -7.62 -12.27 7.51
N LEU A 162 -6.74 -12.12 8.49
CA LEU A 162 -7.10 -11.74 9.86
C LEU A 162 -7.79 -10.37 9.88
N GLN A 163 -7.22 -9.37 9.20
CA GLN A 163 -7.77 -8.02 9.16
C GLN A 163 -9.17 -7.99 8.54
N THR A 164 -9.39 -8.73 7.45
CA THR A 164 -10.70 -8.81 6.78
C THR A 164 -11.76 -9.41 7.69
N VAL A 165 -11.46 -10.56 8.33
CA VAL A 165 -12.38 -11.22 9.26
C VAL A 165 -12.62 -10.36 10.49
N PHE A 166 -11.59 -9.71 11.02
CA PHE A 166 -11.69 -8.84 12.18
C PHE A 166 -12.64 -7.66 11.92
N VAL A 167 -12.50 -6.95 10.80
CA VAL A 167 -13.40 -5.84 10.45
C VAL A 167 -14.85 -6.32 10.30
N LEU A 168 -15.06 -7.46 9.65
CA LEU A 168 -16.40 -8.03 9.49
C LEU A 168 -17.01 -8.46 10.84
N TYR A 169 -16.21 -9.08 11.70
CA TYR A 169 -16.62 -9.50 13.04
C TYR A 169 -16.96 -8.29 13.92
N ALA A 170 -16.10 -7.28 13.92
CA ALA A 170 -16.32 -6.04 14.65
C ALA A 170 -17.60 -5.33 14.20
N ALA A 171 -17.87 -5.30 12.90
CA ALA A 171 -19.07 -4.66 12.35
C ALA A 171 -20.35 -5.48 12.55
N ARG A 172 -20.32 -6.81 12.38
CA ARG A 172 -21.55 -7.65 12.37
C ARG A 172 -21.84 -8.44 13.64
N ARG A 173 -20.84 -8.69 14.48
CA ARG A 173 -21.00 -9.49 15.72
C ARG A 173 -20.90 -8.64 16.98
N LEU A 174 -20.06 -7.60 16.95
CA LEU A 174 -19.91 -6.66 18.06
C LEU A 174 -20.73 -5.38 17.86
N ASP A 175 -21.43 -5.25 16.72
CA ASP A 175 -22.22 -4.07 16.32
C ASP A 175 -21.48 -2.74 16.52
N LEU A 176 -20.15 -2.77 16.34
CA LEU A 176 -19.32 -1.60 16.54
C LEU A 176 -19.52 -0.60 15.41
N SER A 177 -19.61 0.68 15.79
CA SER A 177 -19.65 1.76 14.81
C SER A 177 -18.38 1.79 13.95
N PRO A 178 -18.44 2.23 12.68
CA PRO A 178 -17.26 2.40 11.83
C PRO A 178 -16.17 3.27 12.48
N GLY A 179 -16.58 4.28 13.27
CA GLY A 179 -15.66 5.12 14.04
C GLY A 179 -14.88 4.34 15.10
N THR A 180 -15.56 3.47 15.85
CA THR A 180 -14.93 2.62 16.88
C THR A 180 -13.98 1.60 16.26
N ILE A 181 -14.35 1.00 15.13
CA ILE A 181 -13.49 0.07 14.37
C ILE A 181 -12.24 0.81 13.87
N GLY A 182 -12.41 2.01 13.31
CA GLY A 182 -11.30 2.86 12.90
C GLY A 182 -10.38 3.23 14.05
N LEU A 183 -10.94 3.54 15.23
CA LEU A 183 -10.17 3.84 16.44
C LEU A 183 -9.36 2.62 16.91
N LEU A 184 -9.98 1.44 16.96
CA LEU A 184 -9.33 0.18 17.32
C LEU A 184 -8.18 -0.18 16.36
N LEU A 185 -8.40 -0.01 15.06
CA LEU A 185 -7.32 -0.21 14.07
C LEU A 185 -6.21 0.86 14.23
N GLY A 186 -6.60 2.09 14.57
CA GLY A 186 -5.66 3.17 14.88
C GLY A 186 -4.79 2.92 16.10
N THR A 187 -5.29 2.23 17.14
CA THR A 187 -4.46 1.88 18.31
C THR A 187 -3.36 0.88 17.95
N GLY A 188 -3.60 -0.03 17.01
CA GLY A 188 -2.57 -0.92 16.47
C GLY A 188 -1.39 -0.13 15.86
N ALA A 189 -1.68 1.05 15.34
CA ALA A 189 -0.67 1.90 14.75
C ALA A 189 0.11 2.72 15.80
N VAL A 190 -0.50 3.05 16.95
CA VAL A 190 0.24 3.51 18.14
C VAL A 190 1.19 2.40 18.63
N GLY A 191 0.74 1.14 18.61
CA GLY A 191 1.58 -0.03 18.86
C GLY A 191 2.78 -0.11 17.90
N SER A 192 2.56 0.15 16.61
CA SER A 192 3.64 0.18 15.61
C SER A 192 4.68 1.28 15.86
N LEU A 193 4.24 2.46 16.32
CA LEU A 193 5.16 3.55 16.72
C LEU A 193 6.00 3.14 17.92
N GLY A 194 5.37 2.59 18.97
CA GLY A 194 6.07 2.05 20.13
C GLY A 194 7.07 0.96 19.75
N GLY A 195 6.66 0.02 18.89
CA GLY A 195 7.51 -1.04 18.35
C GLY A 195 8.69 -0.48 17.56
N SER A 196 8.50 0.55 16.74
CA SER A 196 9.58 1.17 15.95
C SER A 196 10.66 1.85 16.81
N LEU A 197 10.27 2.41 17.96
CA LEU A 197 11.19 3.01 18.93
C LEU A 197 12.01 1.92 19.64
N VAL A 198 11.34 0.84 20.07
CA VAL A 198 11.99 -0.30 20.71
C VAL A 198 12.88 -1.06 19.72
N ALA A 199 12.51 -1.15 18.45
CA ALA A 199 13.27 -1.84 17.41
C ALA A 199 14.68 -1.29 17.23
N ARG A 200 14.88 0.04 17.36
CA ARG A 200 16.25 0.63 17.33
C ARG A 200 17.09 0.17 18.51
N SER A 201 16.50 0.13 19.70
CA SER A 201 17.16 -0.32 20.93
C SER A 201 17.48 -1.81 20.86
N LEU A 202 16.55 -2.63 20.37
CA LEU A 202 16.72 -4.07 20.20
C LEU A 202 17.79 -4.40 19.17
N LYS A 203 17.82 -3.68 18.04
CA LYS A 203 18.88 -3.81 17.02
C LYS A 203 20.26 -3.47 17.57
N ARG A 204 20.37 -2.44 18.42
CA ARG A 204 21.65 -2.08 19.09
C ARG A 204 22.08 -3.11 20.13
N ALA A 205 21.13 -3.74 20.82
CA ALA A 205 21.42 -4.71 21.88
C ALA A 205 21.74 -6.11 21.36
N MET A 206 21.06 -6.58 20.30
CA MET A 206 21.09 -8.00 19.87
C MET A 206 21.59 -8.22 18.43
N GLY A 207 21.88 -7.16 17.67
CA GLY A 207 22.23 -7.25 16.25
C GLY A 207 21.02 -7.50 15.33
N LEU A 208 21.24 -7.36 14.02
CA LEU A 208 20.15 -7.34 13.02
C LEU A 208 19.41 -8.70 12.90
N GLY A 209 20.14 -9.82 12.94
CA GLY A 209 19.58 -11.16 12.74
C GLY A 209 18.60 -11.61 13.83
N PRO A 210 19.00 -11.60 15.12
CA PRO A 210 18.13 -11.96 16.23
C PRO A 210 16.96 -10.98 16.40
N ALA A 211 17.15 -9.69 16.09
CA ALA A 211 16.07 -8.70 16.14
C ALA A 211 14.98 -8.97 15.08
N ILE A 212 15.35 -9.43 13.88
CA ILE A 212 14.38 -9.83 12.84
C ILE A 212 13.62 -11.08 13.28
N LEU A 213 14.31 -12.08 13.85
CA LEU A 213 13.67 -13.30 14.36
C LEU A 213 12.72 -13.00 15.53
N GLY A 214 13.09 -12.10 16.43
CA GLY A 214 12.23 -11.66 17.54
C GLY A 214 10.99 -10.90 17.05
N ALA A 215 11.14 -10.04 16.04
CA ALA A 215 10.01 -9.32 15.44
C ALA A 215 9.08 -10.21 14.60
N LEU A 216 9.52 -11.40 14.20
CA LEU A 216 8.69 -12.38 13.47
C LEU A 216 7.79 -13.21 14.39
N VAL A 217 8.11 -13.27 15.68
CA VAL A 217 7.39 -14.05 16.69
C VAL A 217 6.35 -13.20 17.45
N LEU A 218 6.48 -11.87 17.37
CA LEU A 218 5.72 -10.87 18.12
C LEU A 218 4.67 -10.20 17.22
#